data_AF-A0A524HQH2-F1
#
_entry.id   AF-A0A524HQH2-F1
#
_cell.length_a   1.000
_cell.length_b   1.000
_cell.length_c   1.000
_cell.angle_alpha   90.00
_cell.angle_beta   90.00
_cell.angle_gamma   90.00
#
_symmetry.space_group_name_H-M   'P 1'
#
loop_
_entity.id
_entity.type
_entity.pdbx_description
1 polymer ?
#
loop_
_entity_poly.entity_id
_entity_poly.type
_entity_poly.pdbx_seq_one_letter_code
_entity_poly.pdbx_strand_id
1 'polypeptide(L)'
;MVNTLRRELTVRQAKVLKAVEDFILGHGYAPTIRQLGSALGIPSPSAVLKHLQSLERKGYITREGAEIRVAGLPALLEGQVRVPMAGLVPAGGPRESFDVSGEAMDVPGWMVGRRRGNVFCIRVDGKSMIDAYI
;
A
#
# COMPACT_ATOMS: atom_id res chain seq x y z
N MET A 1 15.91 23.18 -7.65
CA MET A 1 16.13 23.60 -6.24
C MET A 1 14.85 23.33 -5.46
N VAL A 2 14.83 22.37 -4.53
CA VAL A 2 13.73 22.24 -3.57
C VAL A 2 14.35 21.99 -2.20
N ASN A 3 14.84 23.08 -1.61
CA ASN A 3 15.39 23.11 -0.25
C ASN A 3 14.41 23.90 0.60
N THR A 4 13.37 23.24 1.11
CA THR A 4 12.37 23.86 1.97
C THR A 4 12.70 23.49 3.41
N LEU A 5 13.45 24.36 4.07
CA LEU A 5 13.59 24.55 5.53
C LEU A 5 13.03 23.39 6.39
N ARG A 6 13.79 22.30 6.43
CA ARG A 6 13.52 21.11 7.25
C ARG A 6 13.65 21.47 8.73
N ARG A 7 12.52 21.65 9.43
CA ARG A 7 12.51 21.75 10.90
C ARG A 7 13.22 20.51 11.47
N GLU A 8 14.19 20.70 12.36
CA GLU A 8 15.03 19.62 12.88
C GLU A 8 14.19 18.48 13.45
N LEU A 9 14.42 17.27 12.94
CA LEU A 9 13.82 16.04 13.45
C LEU A 9 14.64 15.53 14.62
N THR A 10 13.96 15.03 15.67
CA THR A 10 14.68 14.26 16.68
C THR A 10 15.11 12.92 16.08
N VAL A 11 16.13 12.28 16.67
CA VAL A 11 16.62 10.96 16.23
C VAL A 11 15.48 9.93 16.12
N ARG A 12 14.52 9.95 17.07
CA ARG A 12 13.35 9.07 17.02
C ARG A 12 12.40 9.43 15.87
N GLN A 13 12.14 10.71 15.63
CA GLN A 13 11.27 11.14 14.53
C GLN A 13 11.88 10.81 13.16
N ALA A 14 13.19 11.00 13.00
CA ALA A 14 13.92 10.62 11.79
C ALA A 14 13.84 9.10 11.54
N LYS A 15 13.97 8.27 12.58
CA LYS A 15 13.77 6.82 12.47
C LYS A 15 12.35 6.44 12.04
N VAL A 16 11.34 7.10 12.59
CA VAL A 16 9.93 6.87 12.21
C VAL A 16 9.71 7.25 10.74
N LEU A 17 10.19 8.42 10.31
CA LEU A 17 10.08 8.87 8.92
C LEU A 17 10.75 7.88 7.97
N LYS A 18 11.99 7.49 8.28
CA LYS A 18 12.73 6.51 7.47
C LYS A 18 12.00 5.17 7.39
N ALA A 19 11.41 4.69 8.49
CA ALA A 19 10.64 3.45 8.45
C ALA A 19 9.38 3.56 7.55
N VAL A 20 8.72 4.72 7.52
CA VAL A 20 7.61 4.97 6.59
C VAL A 20 8.12 4.97 5.14
N GLU A 21 9.22 5.66 4.86
CA GLU A 21 9.85 5.71 3.53
C GLU A 21 10.26 4.32 3.05
N ASP A 22 11.03 3.58 3.85
CA ASP A 22 11.51 2.23 3.55
C ASP A 22 10.33 1.27 3.33
N PHE A 23 9.25 1.42 4.10
CA PHE A 23 8.05 0.59 3.91
C PHE A 23 7.35 0.89 2.59
N ILE A 24 7.16 2.17 2.25
CA ILE A 24 6.53 2.56 0.98
C ILE A 24 7.38 2.12 -0.20
N LEU A 25 8.71 2.28 -0.12
CA LEU A 25 9.63 1.85 -1.17
C LEU A 25 9.67 0.33 -1.32
N GLY A 26 9.56 -0.42 -0.22
CA GLY A 26 9.59 -1.88 -0.23
C GLY A 26 8.27 -2.54 -0.63
N HIS A 27 7.12 -1.95 -0.27
CA HIS A 27 5.80 -2.57 -0.43
C HIS A 27 4.91 -1.87 -1.45
N GLY A 28 5.22 -0.64 -1.84
CA GLY A 28 4.41 0.15 -2.78
C GLY A 28 3.16 0.80 -2.16
N TYR A 29 2.94 0.66 -0.84
CA TYR A 29 1.84 1.30 -0.13
C TYR A 29 2.26 1.82 1.24
N ALA A 30 1.47 2.73 1.82
CA ALA A 30 1.73 3.32 3.12
C ALA A 30 1.47 2.34 4.27
N PRO A 31 2.36 2.25 5.28
CA PRO A 31 2.14 1.36 6.40
C PRO A 31 1.01 1.85 7.32
N THR A 32 0.31 0.90 7.92
CA THR A 32 -0.62 1.16 9.03
C THR A 32 0.12 1.48 10.33
N ILE A 33 -0.60 2.08 11.31
CA ILE A 33 -0.05 2.36 12.64
C ILE A 33 0.48 1.09 13.33
N ARG A 34 -0.22 -0.05 13.17
CA ARG A 34 0.21 -1.33 13.74
C ARG A 34 1.48 -1.86 13.07
N GLN A 35 1.55 -1.80 11.74
CA GLN A 35 2.75 -2.19 10.98
C GLN A 35 3.96 -1.34 11.37
N LEU A 36 3.80 -0.02 11.51
CA LEU A 36 4.86 0.86 12.00
C LEU A 36 5.27 0.53 13.42
N GLY A 37 4.32 0.25 14.31
CA GLY A 37 4.60 -0.17 15.68
C GLY A 37 5.47 -1.42 15.73
N SER A 38 5.11 -2.45 14.96
CA SER A 38 5.88 -3.68 14.84
C SER A 38 7.27 -3.44 14.23
N ALA A 39 7.38 -2.67 13.15
CA ALA A 39 8.65 -2.38 12.48
C ALA A 39 9.63 -1.57 13.34
N LEU A 40 9.11 -0.69 14.20
CA LEU A 40 9.90 0.21 15.05
C LEU A 40 10.12 -0.34 16.47
N GLY A 41 9.54 -1.49 16.81
CA GLY A 41 9.56 -2.02 18.18
C GLY A 41 8.80 -1.12 19.17
N ILE A 42 7.79 -0.38 18.72
CA ILE A 42 6.97 0.51 19.53
C ILE A 42 5.63 -0.19 19.81
N PRO A 43 5.40 -0.71 21.02
CA PRO A 43 4.20 -1.48 21.32
C PRO A 43 2.93 -0.62 21.44
N SER A 44 3.07 0.69 21.66
CA SER A 44 1.95 1.60 21.87
C SER A 44 1.52 2.29 20.56
N PRO A 45 0.31 2.04 20.04
CA PRO A 45 -0.23 2.74 18.86
C PRO A 45 -0.28 4.25 19.04
N SER A 46 -0.61 4.70 20.26
CA SER A 46 -0.66 6.12 20.62
C SER A 46 0.72 6.79 20.54
N ALA A 47 1.80 6.07 20.85
CA ALA A 47 3.15 6.59 20.73
C ALA A 47 3.56 6.77 19.25
N VAL A 48 3.23 5.80 18.39
CA VAL A 48 3.44 5.90 16.93
C VAL A 48 2.65 7.09 16.38
N LEU A 49 1.38 7.22 16.74
CA LEU A 49 0.52 8.35 16.33
C LEU A 49 1.10 9.71 16.72
N LYS A 50 1.65 9.86 17.94
CA LYS A 50 2.31 11.10 18.37
C LYS A 50 3.50 11.46 17.48
N HIS A 51 4.30 10.46 17.09
CA HIS A 51 5.42 10.69 16.17
C HIS A 51 4.93 11.11 14.78
N LEU A 52 3.92 10.42 14.23
CA LEU A 52 3.32 10.78 12.94
C LEU A 52 2.73 12.20 12.95
N GLN A 53 1.96 12.56 13.98
CA GLN A 53 1.44 13.93 14.15
C GLN A 53 2.55 14.99 14.22
N SER A 54 3.70 14.66 14.80
CA SER A 54 4.82 15.59 14.83
C SER A 54 5.51 15.71 13.47
N LEU A 55 5.58 14.63 12.70
CA LEU A 55 6.13 14.65 11.33
C LEU A 55 5.21 15.45 10.40
N GLU A 56 3.90 15.29 10.56
CA GLU A 56 2.86 16.03 9.83
C GLU A 56 2.92 17.53 10.12
N ARG A 57 2.94 17.92 11.40
CA ARG A 57 3.12 19.33 11.82
C ARG A 57 4.43 19.96 11.33
N LYS A 58 5.42 19.14 10.99
CA LYS A 58 6.71 19.58 10.43
C LYS A 58 6.76 19.52 8.90
N GLY A 59 5.70 19.04 8.24
CA GLY A 59 5.59 18.97 6.78
C GLY A 59 6.34 17.81 6.12
N TYR A 60 6.77 16.80 6.89
CA TYR A 60 7.45 15.63 6.32
C TYR A 60 6.49 14.57 5.80
N ILE A 61 5.29 14.52 6.38
CA ILE A 61 4.22 13.64 5.92
C ILE A 61 2.91 14.41 5.86
N THR A 62 1.97 13.89 5.07
CA THR A 62 0.58 14.33 5.03
C THR A 62 -0.30 13.12 5.24
N ARG A 63 -1.42 13.27 5.96
CA ARG A 63 -2.37 12.17 6.15
C ARG A 63 -3.73 12.54 5.62
N GLU A 64 -4.29 11.68 4.78
CA GLU A 64 -5.64 11.77 4.26
C GLU A 64 -6.39 10.50 4.69
N GLY A 65 -7.15 10.59 5.78
CA GLY A 65 -7.83 9.43 6.37
C GLY A 65 -6.83 8.38 6.88
N ALA A 66 -6.84 7.20 6.25
CA ALA A 66 -5.93 6.08 6.57
C ALA A 66 -4.61 6.12 5.79
N GLU A 67 -4.48 7.01 4.80
CA GLU A 67 -3.29 7.10 3.94
C GLU A 67 -2.24 8.03 4.52
N ILE A 68 -0.96 7.65 4.36
CA ILE A 68 0.20 8.47 4.71
C ILE A 68 1.00 8.75 3.45
N ARG A 69 1.19 10.03 3.12
CA ARG A 69 2.05 10.51 2.04
C ARG A 69 3.33 11.09 2.63
N VAL A 70 4.49 10.79 2.05
CA VAL A 70 5.78 11.36 2.49
C VAL A 70 6.19 12.47 1.53
N ALA A 71 6.57 13.63 2.06
CA ALA A 71 6.99 14.76 1.25
C ALA A 71 8.30 14.46 0.50
N GLY A 72 8.28 14.63 -0.82
CA GLY A 72 9.44 14.38 -1.67
C GLY A 72 9.60 12.93 -2.15
N LEU A 73 8.71 12.02 -1.73
CA LEU A 73 8.56 10.73 -2.40
C LEU A 73 7.67 10.92 -3.65
N PRO A 74 8.03 10.40 -4.83
CA PRO A 74 7.09 10.35 -5.95
C PRO A 74 5.84 9.59 -5.50
N ALA A 75 4.67 10.00 -6.00
CA ALA A 75 3.41 9.36 -5.68
C ALA A 75 3.37 7.92 -6.24
N LEU A 76 4.03 6.99 -5.55
CA LEU A 76 3.93 5.55 -5.77
C LEU A 76 2.48 5.06 -5.56
N LEU A 77 1.68 5.87 -4.86
CA LEU A 77 0.26 5.68 -4.63
C LEU A 77 -0.62 6.17 -5.79
N GLU A 78 -0.07 6.95 -6.74
CA GLU A 78 -0.86 7.47 -7.86
C GLU A 78 -0.67 6.64 -9.12
N GLY A 79 -1.77 6.04 -9.55
CA GLY A 79 -1.88 5.27 -10.77
C GLY A 79 -2.83 4.10 -10.55
N GLN A 80 -4.14 4.36 -10.51
CA GLN A 80 -5.10 3.28 -10.63
C GLN A 80 -5.00 2.69 -12.03
N VAL A 81 -4.85 1.37 -12.09
CA VAL A 81 -4.85 0.61 -13.34
C VAL A 81 -6.18 -0.14 -13.37
N ARG A 82 -6.93 0.06 -14.45
CA ARG A 82 -8.14 -0.70 -14.72
C ARG A 82 -7.74 -2.11 -15.14
N VAL A 83 -8.07 -3.09 -14.31
CA VAL A 83 -7.76 -4.51 -14.53
C VAL A 83 -9.05 -5.25 -14.90
N PRO A 84 -9.10 -5.96 -16.04
CA PRO A 84 -10.29 -6.70 -16.44
C PRO A 84 -10.55 -7.85 -15.47
N MET A 85 -11.82 -8.10 -15.15
CA MET A 85 -12.24 -9.29 -14.44
C MET A 85 -12.38 -10.42 -15.46
N ALA A 86 -11.50 -11.42 -15.38
CA ALA A 86 -11.77 -12.70 -16.01
C ALA A 86 -12.81 -13.39 -15.12
N GLY A 87 -13.90 -13.90 -15.70
CA GLY A 87 -15.05 -14.41 -14.96
C GLY A 87 -14.78 -15.49 -13.91
N LEU A 88 -15.86 -16.04 -13.37
CA LEU A 88 -15.86 -17.01 -12.27
C LEU A 88 -15.00 -18.24 -12.61
N VAL A 89 -14.01 -18.56 -11.77
CA VAL A 89 -13.26 -19.83 -11.84
C VAL A 89 -13.92 -20.82 -10.87
N PRO A 90 -14.71 -21.81 -11.33
CA PRO A 90 -15.17 -22.87 -10.44
C PRO A 90 -14.00 -23.79 -10.09
N ALA A 91 -13.83 -24.09 -8.80
CA ALA A 91 -12.84 -25.07 -8.35
C ALA A 91 -13.27 -26.47 -8.83
N GLY A 92 -12.55 -27.08 -9.80
CA GLY A 92 -12.85 -28.45 -10.21
C GLY A 92 -12.27 -29.00 -11.52
N GLY A 93 -11.66 -28.21 -12.41
CA GLY A 93 -10.96 -28.76 -13.58
C GLY A 93 -10.69 -27.75 -14.70
N PRO A 94 -9.76 -28.03 -15.64
CA PRO A 94 -9.41 -27.10 -16.71
C PRO A 94 -10.51 -27.07 -17.79
N ARG A 95 -11.01 -25.88 -18.15
CA ARG A 95 -11.87 -25.68 -19.34
C ARG A 95 -11.57 -24.35 -20.03
N GLU A 96 -11.47 -24.38 -21.36
CA GLU A 96 -11.06 -23.28 -22.25
C GLU A 96 -12.18 -22.25 -22.52
N SER A 97 -12.75 -21.63 -21.50
CA SER A 97 -13.65 -20.49 -21.72
C SER A 97 -13.54 -19.49 -20.59
N PHE A 98 -12.82 -18.40 -20.84
CA PHE A 98 -12.84 -17.22 -19.98
C PHE A 98 -14.07 -16.40 -20.37
N ASP A 99 -15.10 -16.44 -19.54
CA ASP A 99 -16.24 -15.53 -19.71
C ASP A 99 -15.77 -14.13 -19.29
N VAL A 100 -15.53 -13.26 -20.27
CA VAL A 100 -15.13 -11.88 -20.01
C VAL A 100 -16.42 -11.10 -19.76
N SER A 101 -16.85 -11.00 -18.50
CA SER A 101 -18.12 -10.33 -18.14
C SER A 101 -18.15 -8.82 -18.45
N GLY A 102 -17.06 -8.26 -19.00
CA GLY A 102 -16.90 -6.83 -19.27
C GLY A 102 -16.66 -5.99 -18.02
N GLU A 103 -16.71 -6.59 -16.82
CA GLU A 103 -16.41 -5.93 -15.56
C GLU A 103 -14.90 -5.71 -15.42
N ALA A 104 -14.51 -4.54 -14.92
CA ALA A 104 -13.12 -4.22 -14.62
C ALA A 104 -13.04 -3.56 -13.23
N MET A 105 -11.96 -3.82 -12.52
CA MET A 105 -11.70 -3.25 -11.20
C MET A 105 -10.53 -2.27 -11.29
N ASP A 106 -10.68 -1.11 -10.66
CA ASP A 106 -9.57 -0.19 -10.50
C ASP A 106 -8.71 -0.68 -9.33
N VAL A 107 -7.48 -1.08 -9.64
CA VAL A 107 -6.49 -1.52 -8.63
C VAL A 107 -5.31 -0.56 -8.59
N PRO A 108 -4.63 -0.40 -7.46
CA PRO A 108 -3.38 0.36 -7.40
C PRO A 108 -2.35 -0.19 -8.38
N GLY A 109 -1.65 0.68 -9.11
CA GLY A 109 -0.73 0.29 -10.17
C GLY A 109 0.47 -0.52 -9.71
N TRP A 110 0.81 -0.46 -8.42
CA TRP A 110 1.84 -1.32 -7.83
C TRP A 110 1.42 -2.80 -7.79
N MET A 111 0.11 -3.10 -7.73
CA MET A 111 -0.42 -4.47 -7.70
C MET A 111 -0.29 -5.19 -9.05
N VAL A 112 -0.26 -4.45 -10.15
CA VAL A 112 -0.20 -4.98 -11.53
C VAL A 112 1.24 -5.28 -11.97
N GLY A 113 2.24 -4.83 -11.19
CA GLY A 113 3.65 -4.96 -11.54
C GLY A 113 4.01 -4.29 -12.87
N ARG A 114 5.23 -4.55 -13.38
CA ARG A 114 5.70 -3.94 -14.65
C ARG A 114 5.02 -4.51 -15.90
N ARG A 115 4.29 -5.63 -15.80
CA ARG A 115 3.62 -6.30 -16.93
C ARG A 115 2.18 -5.79 -17.09
N ARG A 116 2.06 -4.50 -17.40
CA ARG A 116 0.80 -3.84 -17.75
C ARG A 116 0.25 -4.48 -19.03
N GLY A 117 -0.66 -5.46 -18.90
CA GLY A 117 -1.30 -6.12 -20.04
C GLY A 117 -1.69 -7.59 -19.82
N ASN A 118 -1.04 -8.31 -18.89
CA ASN A 118 -1.31 -9.73 -18.61
C ASN A 118 -1.80 -9.95 -17.16
N VAL A 119 -2.66 -9.07 -16.68
CA VAL A 119 -3.22 -9.16 -15.31
C VAL A 119 -4.73 -9.13 -15.42
N PHE A 120 -5.39 -10.02 -14.69
CA PHE A 120 -6.84 -10.09 -14.58
C PHE A 120 -7.24 -10.36 -13.13
N CYS A 121 -8.40 -9.86 -12.73
CA CYS A 121 -9.01 -10.19 -11.45
C CYS A 121 -9.91 -11.43 -11.63
N ILE A 122 -9.94 -12.31 -10.63
CA ILE A 122 -10.94 -13.39 -10.54
C ILE A 122 -11.76 -13.25 -9.26
N ARG A 123 -13.04 -13.58 -9.32
CA ARG A 123 -13.91 -13.68 -8.15
C ARG A 123 -13.87 -15.12 -7.65
N VAL A 124 -13.30 -15.33 -6.46
CA VAL A 124 -13.32 -16.62 -5.77
C VAL A 124 -14.62 -16.73 -5.00
N ASP A 125 -15.41 -17.77 -5.28
CA ASP A 125 -16.58 -18.14 -4.48
C ASP A 125 -16.27 -19.41 -3.69
N GLY A 126 -16.41 -19.36 -2.37
CA GLY A 126 -16.02 -20.43 -1.45
C GLY A 126 -14.91 -20.05 -0.46
N LYS A 127 -14.60 -20.97 0.47
CA LYS A 127 -13.66 -20.76 1.59
C LYS A 127 -12.32 -21.49 1.43
N SER A 128 -12.06 -22.09 0.26
CA SER A 128 -10.91 -22.98 0.02
C SER A 128 -9.54 -22.31 0.14
N MET A 129 -9.48 -20.98 0.03
CA MET A 129 -8.24 -20.19 0.11
C MET A 129 -8.07 -19.46 1.46
N ILE A 130 -8.92 -19.75 2.46
CA ILE A 130 -8.73 -19.25 3.83
C ILE A 130 -7.65 -20.11 4.48
N ASP A 131 -6.63 -19.48 5.07
CA ASP A 131 -5.46 -20.13 5.71
C ASP A 131 -4.64 -21.05 4.77
N ALA A 132 -4.83 -20.91 3.46
CA ALA A 132 -3.94 -21.49 2.46
C ALA A 132 -2.63 -20.68 2.49
N TYR A 133 -1.62 -21.19 3.20
CA TYR A 133 -0.26 -20.68 3.15
C TYR A 133 0.30 -20.89 1.73
N ILE A 134 0.16 -19.87 0.87
CA ILE A 134 0.79 -19.77 -0.46
C ILE A 134 2.12 -19.03 -0.40
#